data_AF-A0A2V7PGT6-F1
#
_entry.id   AF-A0A2V7PGT6-F1
#
_cell.length_a   1.000
_cell.length_b   1.000
_cell.length_c   1.000
_cell.angle_alpha   90.00
_cell.angle_beta   90.00
_cell.angle_gamma   90.00
#
_symmetry.space_group_name_H-M   'P 1'
#
loop_
_entity.id
_entity.type
_entity.pdbx_description
1 polymer ?
#
loop_
_entity_poly.entity_id
_entity_poly.type
_entity_poly.pdbx_seq_one_letter_code
_entity_poly.pdbx_strand_id
1 'polypeptide(L)'
;MVPRRTAGVVALALAAFVRLISVGGVADATTFNPQFSSPVSFSDTAPGGHPDVRVGFDIPPPSALGGAVNFSDPALVTATDAQVPTGAYIGQVSSIAQLGLFNDGCMTNVPATFDLVEASTPATSAVTISGSAGNLAEDDGDLDEDGIVDQPAFANNGIADGADAYPAFLLDLLDPDGPGPATPVVPAARYFGVDIVFNISIVPVQVVVLAPGDLAAFPNQGWMTAAWGTPSLIVLGNPLDPPSNTGITDFCNLTSNSTILGITHDNACTPAAGAPSGCTATGAGFSVRKGVDGGCPGSTTPNECGFVRATNPATSRTLKTRVYAVSERDYDNDGIANSLDVCFAQPNSGWDPRASNFSSGGDSDADGLPNACDPSAFPNADEDGDGWQNRIDNCPTTPNAGQEDDDVPRGTAVNDGGSRTDGIGDACDVPANSCVDPFPACGPLTPTGANGHYHATVIVSNVCIGLAGSDSDADGVCNVDEPPANKCAGGLEDDDCDNDGVGDRLDNCIAGVNPPAAGFAQSQRDLNADGFADGTDITILAGSFGKLGGDPSRPAGYQGRFDLNNTGNGPDSVNDGTDITLLAGTFGKPC
;
A
#
# COMPACT_ATOMS: atom_id res chain seq x y z
N MET A 1 -26.55 45.26 -44.96
CA MET A 1 -25.42 45.41 -45.90
C MET A 1 -24.58 44.14 -45.87
N VAL A 2 -23.79 43.88 -46.92
CA VAL A 2 -22.91 42.70 -47.11
C VAL A 2 -21.58 43.31 -47.58
N PRO A 3 -20.37 42.97 -47.04
CA PRO A 3 -19.81 41.61 -47.25
C PRO A 3 -18.80 41.03 -46.22
N ARG A 4 -18.66 39.69 -46.28
CA ARG A 4 -17.43 38.83 -46.36
C ARG A 4 -16.14 39.31 -45.63
N ARG A 5 -15.46 38.43 -44.86
CA ARG A 5 -14.41 37.44 -45.29
C ARG A 5 -13.85 36.71 -44.03
N THR A 6 -13.04 35.63 -44.00
CA THR A 6 -12.69 34.38 -44.79
C THR A 6 -11.51 33.71 -44.02
N ALA A 7 -11.23 32.39 -44.02
CA ALA A 7 -11.90 31.15 -44.44
C ALA A 7 -11.06 29.92 -43.97
N GLY A 8 -11.62 28.70 -44.02
CA GLY A 8 -11.00 27.41 -43.65
C GLY A 8 -12.04 26.54 -42.92
N VAL A 9 -12.42 25.30 -43.27
CA VAL A 9 -11.81 24.21 -44.08
C VAL A 9 -10.55 23.69 -43.36
N VAL A 10 -10.47 22.43 -42.90
CA VAL A 10 -10.83 21.13 -43.54
C VAL A 10 -11.90 20.32 -42.75
N ALA A 11 -12.45 19.26 -43.36
CA ALA A 11 -13.35 18.29 -42.73
C ALA A 11 -12.91 16.84 -43.03
N LEU A 12 -13.23 15.90 -42.12
CA LEU A 12 -13.52 14.47 -42.34
C LEU A 12 -14.30 14.02 -41.07
N ALA A 13 -15.55 13.56 -41.11
CA ALA A 13 -16.10 12.32 -41.70
C ALA A 13 -16.25 11.16 -40.67
N LEU A 14 -17.21 11.35 -39.76
CA LEU A 14 -18.15 10.34 -39.22
C LEU A 14 -17.67 8.87 -39.10
N ALA A 15 -17.39 8.44 -37.87
CA ALA A 15 -17.45 7.04 -37.44
C ALA A 15 -18.09 6.95 -36.03
N ALA A 16 -18.78 5.82 -35.76
CA ALA A 16 -19.27 5.35 -34.46
C ALA A 16 -19.57 6.41 -33.37
N PHE A 17 -20.78 6.99 -33.40
CA PHE A 17 -21.36 7.67 -32.23
C PHE A 17 -21.84 6.62 -31.22
N VAL A 18 -20.91 5.91 -30.57
CA VAL A 18 -21.22 5.10 -29.39
C VAL A 18 -21.81 6.03 -28.34
N ARG A 19 -22.91 5.62 -27.70
CA ARG A 19 -23.51 6.43 -26.65
C ARG A 19 -22.64 6.38 -25.42
N LEU A 20 -21.88 7.44 -25.15
CA LEU A 20 -21.62 7.82 -23.76
C LEU A 20 -22.97 8.24 -23.15
N ILE A 21 -23.71 7.25 -22.64
CA ILE A 21 -24.53 7.48 -21.46
C ILE A 21 -23.57 7.34 -20.28
N SER A 22 -22.80 8.40 -20.03
CA SER A 22 -22.35 8.65 -18.67
C SER A 22 -23.61 8.99 -17.87
N VAL A 23 -24.27 7.95 -17.36
CA VAL A 23 -24.83 8.06 -16.00
C VAL A 23 -23.71 8.60 -15.12
N GLY A 24 -24.04 9.47 -14.16
CA GLY A 24 -23.08 9.75 -13.10
C GLY A 24 -22.69 8.42 -12.50
N GLY A 25 -21.38 8.15 -12.38
CA GLY A 25 -20.94 7.01 -11.59
C GLY A 25 -21.49 7.21 -10.19
N VAL A 26 -22.18 6.19 -9.68
CA VAL A 26 -22.25 6.00 -8.24
C VAL A 26 -20.80 5.81 -7.77
N ALA A 27 -20.43 6.40 -6.65
CA ALA A 27 -19.09 6.23 -6.11
C ALA A 27 -19.09 4.91 -5.34
N ASP A 28 -18.54 3.86 -5.94
CA ASP A 28 -18.62 2.49 -5.39
C ASP A 28 -17.24 2.02 -4.85
N ALA A 29 -17.04 2.02 -3.52
CA ALA A 29 -15.95 1.31 -2.82
C ALA A 29 -15.98 -0.22 -3.00
N THR A 30 -17.04 -0.77 -3.62
CA THR A 30 -17.00 -2.10 -4.24
C THR A 30 -15.91 -2.23 -5.33
N THR A 31 -15.21 -1.15 -5.69
CA THR A 31 -14.12 -1.11 -6.67
C THR A 31 -12.74 -0.86 -6.02
N PHE A 32 -11.79 -1.77 -6.27
CA PHE A 32 -10.41 -1.67 -5.78
C PHE A 32 -9.39 -1.95 -6.89
N ASN A 33 -8.73 -0.89 -7.35
CA ASN A 33 -7.81 -0.92 -8.48
C ASN A 33 -6.45 -0.26 -8.16
N PRO A 34 -5.66 -0.82 -7.21
CA PRO A 34 -4.26 -0.45 -7.07
C PRO A 34 -3.52 -0.70 -8.38
N GLN A 35 -2.62 0.18 -8.79
CA GLN A 35 -1.90 0.04 -10.06
C GLN A 35 -0.44 0.51 -9.97
N PHE A 36 0.38 0.08 -10.93
CA PHE A 36 1.70 0.67 -11.11
C PHE A 36 1.59 1.96 -11.92
N SER A 37 1.99 3.10 -11.34
CA SER A 37 1.99 4.41 -12.03
C SER A 37 2.94 4.44 -13.23
N SER A 38 3.95 3.57 -13.21
CA SER A 38 4.72 3.12 -14.37
C SER A 38 5.33 1.74 -14.06
N PRO A 39 5.56 0.87 -15.06
CA PRO A 39 6.07 -0.49 -14.82
C PRO A 39 7.45 -0.49 -14.14
N VAL A 40 7.65 -1.41 -13.19
CA VAL A 40 8.84 -1.43 -12.29
C VAL A 40 10.15 -1.53 -13.07
N SER A 41 11.01 -0.51 -13.00
CA SER A 41 12.22 -0.45 -13.83
C SER A 41 13.49 -0.74 -13.02
N PHE A 42 14.43 -1.42 -13.67
CA PHE A 42 15.76 -1.77 -13.14
C PHE A 42 16.80 -1.01 -13.97
N SER A 43 17.72 -0.27 -13.32
CA SER A 43 18.72 0.54 -14.04
C SER A 43 19.85 -0.28 -14.69
N ASP A 44 20.08 -1.50 -14.20
CA ASP A 44 20.99 -2.50 -14.76
C ASP A 44 20.26 -3.85 -14.87
N THR A 45 20.01 -4.30 -16.10
CA THR A 45 19.38 -5.61 -16.37
C THR A 45 20.40 -6.71 -16.65
N ALA A 46 21.71 -6.46 -16.54
CA ALA A 46 22.71 -7.49 -16.81
C ALA A 46 22.63 -8.64 -15.78
N PRO A 47 22.83 -9.92 -16.19
CA PRO A 47 22.93 -11.03 -15.24
C PRO A 47 24.11 -10.86 -14.27
N GLY A 48 23.83 -10.92 -12.97
CA GLY A 48 24.79 -10.57 -11.91
C GLY A 48 25.08 -9.06 -11.76
N GLY A 49 24.36 -8.20 -12.46
CA GLY A 49 24.37 -6.75 -12.31
C GLY A 49 23.71 -6.24 -11.04
N HIS A 50 23.77 -4.93 -10.82
CA HIS A 50 23.35 -4.27 -9.56
C HIS A 50 22.31 -3.17 -9.83
N PRO A 51 21.01 -3.52 -9.92
CA PRO A 51 19.97 -2.60 -10.37
C PRO A 51 19.56 -1.60 -9.29
N ASP A 52 19.43 -0.32 -9.67
CA ASP A 52 18.52 0.58 -8.97
C ASP A 52 17.09 0.17 -9.37
N VAL A 53 16.27 -0.19 -8.39
CA VAL A 53 14.89 -0.63 -8.59
C VAL A 53 13.96 0.55 -8.36
N ARG A 54 13.08 0.83 -9.33
CA ARG A 54 12.11 1.93 -9.28
C ARG A 54 10.69 1.40 -9.34
N VAL A 55 9.92 1.61 -8.28
CA VAL A 55 8.52 1.18 -8.17
C VAL A 55 7.64 2.42 -8.04
N GLY A 56 6.75 2.63 -9.00
CA GLY A 56 5.67 3.61 -8.94
C GLY A 56 4.34 2.92 -8.63
N PHE A 57 3.59 3.38 -7.63
CA PHE A 57 2.38 2.73 -7.11
C PHE A 57 1.30 3.77 -6.83
N ASP A 58 0.09 3.57 -7.35
CA ASP A 58 -1.07 4.47 -7.21
C ASP A 58 -2.29 3.75 -6.65
N ILE A 59 -3.01 4.42 -5.74
CA ILE A 59 -4.35 4.05 -5.25
C ILE A 59 -5.37 5.07 -5.77
N PRO A 60 -5.88 4.92 -7.01
CA PRO A 60 -6.79 5.88 -7.61
C PRO A 60 -8.13 5.95 -6.86
N PRO A 61 -8.77 7.13 -6.74
CA PRO A 61 -10.16 7.21 -6.29
C PRO A 61 -11.09 6.35 -7.16
N PRO A 62 -12.11 5.68 -6.59
CA PRO A 62 -12.61 5.81 -5.21
C PRO A 62 -11.97 4.82 -4.21
N SER A 63 -10.86 4.16 -4.53
CA SER A 63 -10.21 3.22 -3.62
C SER A 63 -9.58 3.93 -2.40
N ALA A 64 -9.56 3.23 -1.26
CA ALA A 64 -8.81 3.56 -0.04
C ALA A 64 -7.88 2.37 0.31
N LEU A 65 -6.87 2.54 1.17
CA LEU A 65 -5.75 1.58 1.32
C LEU A 65 -5.57 1.11 2.77
N GLY A 66 -6.13 -0.06 3.08
CA GLY A 66 -5.93 -0.74 4.36
C GLY A 66 -4.52 -1.35 4.52
N GLY A 67 -3.76 -1.49 3.43
CA GLY A 67 -2.34 -1.81 3.49
C GLY A 67 -1.77 -2.43 2.20
N ALA A 68 -0.45 -2.46 2.08
CA ALA A 68 0.25 -3.10 0.97
C ALA A 68 1.57 -3.76 1.39
N VAL A 69 1.92 -4.86 0.71
CA VAL A 69 3.18 -5.60 0.84
C VAL A 69 3.82 -5.72 -0.55
N ASN A 70 5.01 -5.15 -0.71
CA ASN A 70 5.80 -5.33 -1.92
C ASN A 70 6.56 -6.65 -1.83
N PHE A 71 6.73 -7.37 -2.94
CA PHE A 71 7.59 -8.55 -3.02
C PHE A 71 8.54 -8.42 -4.21
N SER A 72 9.85 -8.56 -3.95
CA SER A 72 10.85 -8.75 -5.01
C SER A 72 11.05 -10.24 -5.29
N ASP A 73 11.15 -10.61 -6.57
CA ASP A 73 11.38 -11.98 -7.04
C ASP A 73 12.44 -12.76 -6.22
N PRO A 74 12.22 -14.05 -5.88
CA PRO A 74 13.18 -14.87 -5.13
C PRO A 74 14.61 -14.94 -5.70
N ALA A 75 14.80 -14.63 -6.99
CA ALA A 75 16.10 -14.65 -7.64
C ALA A 75 16.83 -13.29 -7.64
N LEU A 76 16.22 -12.22 -7.10
CA LEU A 76 16.91 -10.97 -6.80
C LEU A 76 17.54 -11.06 -5.39
N VAL A 77 18.86 -11.13 -5.33
CA VAL A 77 19.57 -11.18 -4.05
C VAL A 77 19.64 -9.77 -3.46
N THR A 78 18.98 -9.55 -2.33
CA THR A 78 19.11 -8.34 -1.51
C THR A 78 20.14 -8.57 -0.39
N ALA A 79 20.95 -7.56 -0.09
CA ALA A 79 21.92 -7.59 1.00
C ALA A 79 21.23 -7.50 2.38
N THR A 80 21.87 -8.09 3.39
CA THR A 80 21.47 -7.88 4.80
C THR A 80 22.12 -6.62 5.36
N ASP A 81 21.52 -6.03 6.40
CA ASP A 81 22.05 -4.83 7.10
C ASP A 81 23.51 -5.03 7.57
N ALA A 82 23.88 -6.24 8.00
CA ALA A 82 25.28 -6.59 8.32
C ALA A 82 26.29 -6.55 7.14
N GLN A 83 25.85 -6.24 5.91
CA GLN A 83 26.68 -6.08 4.71
C GLN A 83 26.81 -4.64 4.24
N VAL A 84 26.02 -3.71 4.79
CA VAL A 84 25.96 -2.30 4.40
C VAL A 84 26.21 -1.42 5.64
N PRO A 85 27.02 -0.35 5.58
CA PRO A 85 27.18 0.53 6.73
C PRO A 85 25.86 1.23 7.08
N THR A 86 25.49 1.21 8.36
CA THR A 86 24.42 2.07 8.88
C THR A 86 24.72 3.53 8.53
N GLY A 87 23.70 4.26 8.07
CA GLY A 87 23.85 5.61 7.54
C GLY A 87 24.21 5.70 6.06
N ALA A 88 24.51 4.60 5.35
CA ALA A 88 24.74 4.62 3.90
C ALA A 88 23.53 5.14 3.13
N TYR A 89 23.71 5.86 2.03
CA TYR A 89 22.58 6.35 1.24
C TYR A 89 22.01 5.24 0.34
N ILE A 90 20.72 4.92 0.52
CA ILE A 90 20.02 3.78 -0.10
C ILE A 90 19.07 4.19 -1.21
N GLY A 91 18.55 5.42 -1.20
CA GLY A 91 17.61 5.87 -2.22
C GLY A 91 16.61 6.89 -1.70
N GLN A 92 15.41 6.88 -2.26
CA GLN A 92 14.36 7.84 -1.92
C GLN A 92 12.96 7.25 -2.14
N VAL A 93 12.01 7.62 -1.28
CA VAL A 93 10.57 7.49 -1.52
C VAL A 93 9.97 8.88 -1.63
N SER A 94 9.41 9.23 -2.79
CA SER A 94 8.60 10.44 -2.97
C SER A 94 7.13 10.04 -3.11
N SER A 95 6.27 10.60 -2.27
CA SER A 95 4.83 10.33 -2.26
C SER A 95 4.02 11.62 -2.35
N ILE A 96 2.79 11.49 -2.87
CA ILE A 96 1.74 12.50 -2.78
C ILE A 96 0.52 11.78 -2.20
N ALA A 97 0.19 12.09 -0.95
CA ALA A 97 -1.08 11.69 -0.35
C ALA A 97 -2.13 12.77 -0.64
N GLN A 98 -3.38 12.36 -0.88
CA GLN A 98 -4.50 13.28 -1.02
C GLN A 98 -5.31 13.24 0.27
N LEU A 99 -5.21 14.30 1.08
CA LEU A 99 -5.75 14.37 2.43
C LEU A 99 -6.93 15.33 2.54
N GLY A 100 -7.87 15.00 3.42
CA GLY A 100 -8.80 15.95 4.03
C GLY A 100 -8.13 16.66 5.20
N LEU A 101 -8.50 17.92 5.44
CA LEU A 101 -7.88 18.77 6.47
C LEU A 101 -8.93 19.62 7.20
N PHE A 102 -8.84 19.67 8.52
CA PHE A 102 -9.68 20.49 9.41
C PHE A 102 -11.19 20.30 9.20
N ASN A 103 -11.61 19.05 9.03
CA ASN A 103 -12.99 18.63 8.82
C ASN A 103 -13.59 19.17 7.50
N ASP A 104 -12.80 19.14 6.44
CA ASP A 104 -13.21 19.35 5.05
C ASP A 104 -12.54 18.30 4.16
N GLY A 105 -13.26 17.82 3.15
CA GLY A 105 -12.92 16.61 2.41
C GLY A 105 -11.63 16.67 1.59
N CYS A 106 -11.30 15.53 0.95
CA CYS A 106 -9.99 15.17 0.42
C CYS A 106 -9.42 16.03 -0.74
N MET A 107 -9.23 17.32 -0.51
CA MET A 107 -8.90 18.33 -1.52
C MET A 107 -7.44 18.78 -1.46
N THR A 108 -6.63 18.31 -0.50
CA THR A 108 -5.25 18.75 -0.30
C THR A 108 -4.24 17.68 -0.73
N ASN A 109 -3.51 17.95 -1.81
CA ASN A 109 -2.33 17.14 -2.17
C ASN A 109 -1.15 17.49 -1.26
N VAL A 110 -0.67 16.50 -0.51
CA VAL A 110 0.43 16.60 0.44
C VAL A 110 1.63 15.81 -0.09
N PRO A 111 2.61 16.48 -0.74
CA PRO A 111 3.86 15.84 -1.12
C PRO A 111 4.76 15.62 0.09
N ALA A 112 5.41 14.46 0.14
CA ALA A 112 6.47 14.14 1.10
C ALA A 112 7.62 13.42 0.39
N THR A 113 8.86 13.71 0.78
CA THR A 113 10.07 13.11 0.21
C THR A 113 10.98 12.60 1.33
N PHE A 114 11.08 11.28 1.40
CA PHE A 114 11.89 10.53 2.35
C PHE A 114 13.19 10.09 1.66
N ASP A 115 14.26 10.82 1.92
CA ASP A 115 15.63 10.41 1.56
C ASP A 115 16.05 9.27 2.51
N LEU A 116 16.39 8.11 1.96
CA LEU A 116 16.57 6.86 2.70
C LEU A 116 18.04 6.52 2.96
N VAL A 117 18.33 6.15 4.20
CA VAL A 117 19.62 5.59 4.64
C VAL A 117 19.48 4.19 5.21
N GLU A 118 20.55 3.39 5.18
CA GLU A 118 20.61 2.08 5.84
C GLU A 118 20.47 2.27 7.36
N ALA A 119 19.64 1.44 7.98
CA ALA A 119 19.24 1.58 9.37
C ALA A 119 19.34 0.23 10.09
N SER A 120 19.82 0.25 11.32
CA SER A 120 20.21 -0.96 12.05
C SER A 120 19.06 -1.94 12.27
N THR A 121 19.35 -3.24 12.27
CA THR A 121 18.42 -4.28 12.74
C THR A 121 18.92 -4.88 14.06
N PRO A 122 18.12 -5.69 14.76
CA PRO A 122 18.59 -6.51 15.90
C PRO A 122 19.80 -7.41 15.61
N ALA A 123 20.20 -7.58 14.35
CA ALA A 123 21.42 -8.31 13.97
C ALA A 123 22.70 -7.47 14.04
N THR A 124 22.62 -6.13 13.95
CA THR A 124 23.77 -5.20 14.04
C THR A 124 23.74 -4.33 15.29
N SER A 125 22.56 -3.83 15.70
CA SER A 125 22.36 -3.03 16.90
C SER A 125 21.37 -3.70 17.84
N ALA A 126 21.81 -3.94 19.08
CA ALA A 126 20.96 -4.40 20.18
C ALA A 126 20.38 -3.23 21.01
N VAL A 127 20.55 -1.99 20.56
CA VAL A 127 20.00 -0.80 21.22
C VAL A 127 18.63 -0.50 20.64
N THR A 128 17.63 -0.39 21.51
CA THR A 128 16.26 -0.01 21.17
C THR A 128 16.00 1.46 21.46
N ILE A 129 15.19 2.11 20.63
CA ILE A 129 14.74 3.50 20.78
C ILE A 129 13.21 3.53 20.92
N SER A 130 12.69 4.40 21.78
CA SER A 130 11.25 4.49 22.09
C SER A 130 10.88 5.88 22.59
N GLY A 131 9.94 6.54 21.92
CA GLY A 131 9.52 7.89 22.27
C GLY A 131 8.75 8.53 21.12
N SER A 132 8.79 9.85 21.04
CA SER A 132 8.10 10.62 20.01
C SER A 132 8.69 10.39 18.60
N ALA A 133 7.94 10.82 17.58
CA ALA A 133 8.48 10.93 16.21
C ALA A 133 9.67 11.91 16.09
N GLY A 134 9.90 12.77 17.09
CA GLY A 134 11.07 13.65 17.19
C GLY A 134 12.33 12.88 17.57
N ASN A 135 12.29 12.12 18.68
CA ASN A 135 13.34 11.21 19.14
C ASN A 135 13.83 10.26 18.02
N LEU A 136 12.92 9.67 17.22
CA LEU A 136 13.30 8.88 16.04
C LEU A 136 14.04 9.66 14.93
N ALA A 137 13.91 10.98 14.90
CA ALA A 137 14.33 11.85 13.80
C ALA A 137 15.56 12.72 14.11
N GLU A 138 16.04 12.80 15.35
CA GLU A 138 17.18 13.66 15.74
C GLU A 138 18.55 12.93 15.63
N ASP A 139 19.65 13.58 16.00
CA ASP A 139 21.06 13.14 15.87
C ASP A 139 21.83 13.60 17.12
N ASP A 140 21.32 13.23 18.29
CA ASP A 140 21.76 13.74 19.59
C ASP A 140 21.97 12.65 20.66
N GLY A 141 21.48 11.43 20.45
CA GLY A 141 21.72 10.25 21.28
C GLY A 141 20.93 10.19 22.59
N ASP A 142 19.96 11.08 22.81
CA ASP A 142 18.88 10.89 23.78
C ASP A 142 17.84 9.92 23.18
N LEU A 143 17.57 8.79 23.83
CA LEU A 143 16.73 7.72 23.26
C LEU A 143 15.35 7.56 23.95
N ASP A 144 15.04 8.35 24.97
CA ASP A 144 13.70 8.40 25.61
C ASP A 144 13.12 9.82 25.80
N GLU A 145 13.88 10.85 25.42
CA GLU A 145 13.53 12.28 25.42
C GLU A 145 13.42 12.93 26.83
N ASP A 146 14.21 12.46 27.81
CA ASP A 146 14.33 13.09 29.15
C ASP A 146 15.29 14.31 29.21
N GLY A 147 16.09 14.52 28.16
CA GLY A 147 17.11 15.56 28.04
C GLY A 147 18.53 15.09 28.37
N ILE A 148 18.80 13.78 28.32
CA ILE A 148 20.10 13.15 28.64
C ILE A 148 20.51 12.19 27.52
N VAL A 149 21.72 12.41 26.98
CA VAL A 149 22.32 11.53 25.97
C VAL A 149 22.66 10.15 26.56
N ASP A 150 21.80 9.17 26.30
CA ASP A 150 21.97 7.74 26.60
C ASP A 150 23.09 7.10 25.77
N GLN A 151 23.16 7.43 24.48
CA GLN A 151 24.10 6.85 23.53
C GLN A 151 25.02 7.90 22.88
N PRO A 152 26.12 8.31 23.57
CA PRO A 152 27.15 9.20 23.02
C PRO A 152 27.93 8.66 21.80
N ALA A 153 27.48 7.57 21.18
CA ALA A 153 28.00 7.00 19.94
C ALA A 153 27.08 7.27 18.73
N PHE A 154 25.79 7.52 18.97
CA PHE A 154 24.83 7.93 17.95
C PHE A 154 24.80 9.46 17.85
N ALA A 155 24.76 10.13 19.01
CA ALA A 155 24.91 11.56 19.20
C ALA A 155 25.92 12.27 18.25
N ASN A 156 25.38 13.13 17.37
CA ASN A 156 26.13 14.02 16.48
C ASN A 156 27.09 13.27 15.53
N ASN A 157 26.79 12.02 15.17
CA ASN A 157 27.60 11.27 14.22
C ASN A 157 27.26 11.63 12.76
N GLY A 158 26.01 12.05 12.50
CA GLY A 158 25.50 12.45 11.19
C GLY A 158 24.36 11.61 10.62
N ILE A 159 23.97 10.56 11.32
CA ILE A 159 22.86 9.62 11.10
C ILE A 159 21.72 10.00 12.08
N ALA A 160 20.49 9.57 11.81
CA ALA A 160 19.39 9.78 12.77
C ALA A 160 19.41 8.69 13.87
N ASP A 161 19.03 9.04 15.10
CA ASP A 161 18.95 8.08 16.21
C ASP A 161 17.95 6.94 15.92
N GLY A 162 16.83 7.23 15.24
CA GLY A 162 15.90 6.22 14.72
C GLY A 162 16.43 5.37 13.55
N ALA A 163 17.64 5.64 13.05
CA ALA A 163 18.37 4.79 12.10
C ALA A 163 19.52 4.01 12.76
N ASP A 164 20.21 4.60 13.75
CA ASP A 164 21.27 3.91 14.51
C ASP A 164 20.72 2.91 15.54
N ALA A 165 19.62 3.24 16.20
CA ALA A 165 18.90 2.36 17.11
C ALA A 165 17.69 1.70 16.42
N TYR A 166 17.26 0.54 16.94
CA TYR A 166 16.10 -0.18 16.42
C TYR A 166 14.81 0.26 17.12
N PRO A 167 13.80 0.80 16.41
CA PRO A 167 12.55 1.25 17.03
C PRO A 167 11.82 0.12 17.74
N ALA A 168 11.52 0.30 19.04
CA ALA A 168 10.91 -0.75 19.86
C ALA A 168 9.56 -1.22 19.30
N PHE A 169 8.78 -0.32 18.70
CA PHE A 169 7.50 -0.66 18.08
C PHE A 169 7.62 -1.64 16.90
N LEU A 170 8.78 -1.76 16.25
CA LEU A 170 8.99 -2.76 15.21
C LEU A 170 9.17 -4.19 15.78
N LEU A 171 9.46 -4.36 17.07
CA LEU A 171 9.33 -5.66 17.72
C LEU A 171 7.85 -6.01 17.88
N ASP A 172 7.06 -5.08 18.39
CA ASP A 172 5.63 -5.20 18.68
C ASP A 172 4.74 -5.34 17.42
N LEU A 173 5.16 -4.74 16.31
CA LEU A 173 4.49 -4.79 15.00
C LEU A 173 4.85 -6.07 14.22
N LEU A 174 6.09 -6.56 14.38
CA LEU A 174 6.59 -7.76 13.71
C LEU A 174 6.47 -9.03 14.58
N ASP A 175 5.69 -9.00 15.66
CA ASP A 175 5.41 -10.19 16.46
C ASP A 175 4.25 -11.02 15.87
N PRO A 176 4.48 -12.30 15.48
CA PRO A 176 3.43 -13.15 14.93
C PRO A 176 2.35 -13.59 15.93
N ASP A 177 2.65 -13.68 17.24
CA ASP A 177 1.67 -14.01 18.28
C ASP A 177 1.44 -12.93 19.35
N GLY A 178 2.02 -11.74 19.14
CA GLY A 178 1.73 -10.51 19.88
C GLY A 178 2.37 -10.54 21.27
N PRO A 179 1.63 -10.29 22.37
CA PRO A 179 2.15 -10.46 23.73
C PRO A 179 2.20 -11.96 24.11
N GLY A 180 2.97 -12.76 23.37
CA GLY A 180 2.99 -14.21 23.44
C GLY A 180 4.39 -14.86 23.50
N PRO A 181 4.48 -16.19 23.26
CA PRO A 181 5.72 -16.95 23.29
C PRO A 181 6.50 -17.02 21.95
N ALA A 182 6.03 -16.40 20.87
CA ALA A 182 6.80 -16.27 19.64
C ALA A 182 8.03 -15.37 19.85
N THR A 183 8.86 -15.28 18.81
CA THR A 183 9.90 -14.25 18.70
C THR A 183 9.51 -13.34 17.55
N PRO A 184 9.53 -12.01 17.73
CA PRO A 184 9.37 -11.06 16.63
C PRO A 184 10.24 -11.41 15.42
N VAL A 185 9.69 -11.23 14.23
CA VAL A 185 10.44 -11.38 12.99
C VAL A 185 11.48 -10.27 12.91
N VAL A 186 12.75 -10.67 12.82
CA VAL A 186 13.88 -9.75 12.69
C VAL A 186 14.09 -9.44 11.21
N PRO A 187 14.04 -8.16 10.78
CA PRO A 187 14.29 -7.79 9.39
C PRO A 187 15.68 -8.22 8.91
N ALA A 188 15.77 -8.59 7.63
CA ALA A 188 17.04 -8.86 6.96
C ALA A 188 17.81 -7.55 6.68
N ALA A 189 17.09 -6.47 6.37
CA ALA A 189 17.59 -5.10 6.26
C ALA A 189 16.48 -4.09 6.63
N ARG A 190 16.85 -2.86 6.97
CA ARG A 190 15.91 -1.77 7.26
C ARG A 190 16.48 -0.46 6.71
N TYR A 191 15.62 0.39 6.15
CA TYR A 191 16.00 1.74 5.73
C TYR A 191 15.16 2.78 6.47
N PHE A 192 15.79 3.86 6.88
CA PHE A 192 15.14 4.98 7.56
C PHE A 192 15.12 6.21 6.66
N GLY A 193 14.03 6.96 6.70
CA GLY A 193 13.95 8.31 6.16
C GLY A 193 12.97 9.15 6.95
N VAL A 194 12.99 10.46 6.77
CA VAL A 194 12.10 11.38 7.50
C VAL A 194 11.85 12.66 6.72
N ASP A 195 10.62 13.19 6.80
CA ASP A 195 10.24 14.47 6.21
C ASP A 195 9.35 15.32 7.13
N ILE A 196 9.25 16.61 6.82
CA ILE A 196 8.52 17.61 7.62
C ILE A 196 7.29 18.10 6.85
N VAL A 197 6.12 17.60 7.24
CA VAL A 197 4.85 17.92 6.58
C VAL A 197 4.30 19.26 7.11
N PHE A 198 4.07 20.20 6.18
CA PHE A 198 3.58 21.57 6.41
C PHE A 198 4.29 22.38 7.52
N ASN A 199 5.50 21.98 7.93
CA ASN A 199 6.23 22.53 9.10
C ASN A 199 5.53 22.32 10.46
N ILE A 200 4.45 21.52 10.51
CA ILE A 200 3.65 21.27 11.72
C ILE A 200 3.76 19.82 12.23
N SER A 201 4.14 18.88 11.37
CA SER A 201 4.35 17.47 11.74
C SER A 201 5.65 16.94 11.13
N ILE A 202 6.20 15.88 11.74
CA ILE A 202 7.36 15.13 11.27
C ILE A 202 6.89 13.70 11.02
N VAL A 203 7.23 13.17 9.85
CA VAL A 203 6.87 11.81 9.44
C VAL A 203 8.17 11.03 9.26
N PRO A 204 8.63 10.25 10.26
CA PRO A 204 9.65 9.23 10.06
C PRO A 204 9.03 8.02 9.33
N VAL A 205 9.82 7.35 8.50
CA VAL A 205 9.41 6.14 7.77
C VAL A 205 10.44 5.04 7.91
N GLN A 206 9.96 3.81 8.08
CA GLN A 206 10.76 2.60 8.16
C GLN A 206 10.45 1.73 6.94
N VAL A 207 11.40 1.58 6.02
CA VAL A 207 11.31 0.55 4.98
C VAL A 207 11.90 -0.72 5.53
N VAL A 208 11.03 -1.68 5.84
CA VAL A 208 11.41 -2.96 6.45
C VAL A 208 11.51 -4.02 5.36
N VAL A 209 12.61 -4.78 5.33
CA VAL A 209 12.84 -5.89 4.39
C VAL A 209 13.02 -7.18 5.19
N LEU A 210 12.09 -8.14 5.06
CA LEU A 210 12.15 -9.43 5.78
C LEU A 210 12.73 -10.52 4.87
N ALA A 211 13.05 -11.70 5.41
CA ALA A 211 13.49 -12.82 4.60
C ALA A 211 12.32 -13.49 3.86
N PRO A 212 12.57 -14.16 2.71
CA PRO A 212 11.52 -14.87 1.97
C PRO A 212 10.80 -15.93 2.80
N GLY A 213 9.49 -15.72 2.99
CA GLY A 213 8.63 -16.60 3.78
C GLY A 213 8.42 -16.20 5.24
N ASP A 214 9.06 -15.14 5.75
CA ASP A 214 8.88 -14.71 7.14
C ASP A 214 7.43 -14.32 7.47
N LEU A 215 6.73 -13.68 6.52
CA LEU A 215 5.31 -13.33 6.68
C LEU A 215 4.40 -14.55 6.85
N ALA A 216 4.82 -15.75 6.40
CA ALA A 216 4.05 -16.97 6.63
C ALA A 216 3.97 -17.40 8.10
N ALA A 217 4.71 -16.75 9.01
CA ALA A 217 4.55 -16.92 10.45
C ALA A 217 3.27 -16.24 11.00
N PHE A 218 2.80 -15.17 10.35
CA PHE A 218 1.69 -14.36 10.87
C PHE A 218 0.31 -14.99 10.61
N PRO A 219 -0.68 -14.74 11.49
CA PRO A 219 -2.06 -15.14 11.29
C PRO A 219 -2.58 -14.73 9.91
N ASN A 220 -3.31 -15.63 9.24
CA ASN A 220 -3.85 -15.47 7.88
C ASN A 220 -2.83 -15.27 6.74
N GLN A 221 -1.54 -15.09 7.03
CA GLN A 221 -0.48 -14.83 6.04
C GLN A 221 0.33 -16.08 5.64
N GLY A 222 0.03 -17.26 6.18
CA GLY A 222 0.72 -18.55 5.92
C GLY A 222 0.84 -19.03 4.45
N TRP A 223 0.30 -18.26 3.50
CA TRP A 223 0.43 -18.44 2.04
C TRP A 223 1.55 -17.57 1.42
N MET A 224 2.04 -16.54 2.13
CA MET A 224 3.16 -15.68 1.75
C MET A 224 4.49 -16.43 1.92
N THR A 225 4.62 -17.58 1.25
CA THR A 225 5.80 -18.45 1.36
C THR A 225 7.01 -17.86 0.64
N ALA A 226 8.19 -18.47 0.81
CA ALA A 226 9.41 -18.07 0.12
C ALA A 226 9.32 -18.05 -1.43
N ALA A 227 8.29 -18.67 -2.03
CA ALA A 227 8.01 -18.58 -3.46
C ALA A 227 7.60 -17.15 -3.90
N TRP A 228 6.96 -16.38 -3.02
CA TRP A 228 6.60 -14.98 -3.28
C TRP A 228 7.84 -14.07 -3.32
N GLY A 229 8.96 -14.51 -2.76
CA GLY A 229 10.23 -13.78 -2.72
C GLY A 229 10.39 -12.95 -1.45
N THR A 230 11.18 -11.88 -1.54
CA THR A 230 11.56 -11.05 -0.40
C THR A 230 10.49 -9.98 -0.17
N PRO A 231 9.72 -10.01 0.94
CA PRO A 231 8.72 -8.99 1.21
C PRO A 231 9.36 -7.70 1.75
N SER A 232 8.76 -6.56 1.41
CA SER A 232 9.07 -5.28 2.04
C SER A 232 7.84 -4.42 2.30
N LEU A 233 7.90 -3.71 3.43
CA LEU A 233 6.84 -2.91 4.02
C LEU A 233 7.35 -1.47 4.18
N ILE A 234 6.48 -0.48 4.01
CA ILE A 234 6.75 0.90 4.43
C ILE A 234 5.87 1.17 5.65
N VAL A 235 6.50 1.38 6.80
CA VAL A 235 5.81 1.76 8.04
C VAL A 235 5.96 3.26 8.25
N LEU A 236 4.84 3.97 8.41
CA LEU A 236 4.80 5.40 8.63
C LEU A 236 4.64 5.68 10.14
N GLY A 237 5.50 6.53 10.71
CA GLY A 237 5.46 6.83 12.15
C GLY A 237 5.63 5.57 13.01
N ASN A 238 4.90 5.54 14.13
CA ASN A 238 4.61 4.33 14.89
C ASN A 238 3.10 4.01 14.75
N PRO A 239 2.71 2.93 14.06
CA PRO A 239 1.30 2.56 13.86
C PRO A 239 0.65 1.92 15.10
N LEU A 240 1.34 1.92 16.25
CA LEU A 240 0.87 1.42 17.55
C LEU A 240 0.78 2.53 18.61
N ASP A 241 1.06 3.79 18.25
CA ASP A 241 0.71 4.93 19.09
C ASP A 241 -0.81 5.18 19.01
N PRO A 242 -1.43 5.73 20.07
CA PRO A 242 -2.83 6.13 20.02
C PRO A 242 -3.06 7.21 18.95
N PRO A 243 -4.26 7.27 18.34
CA PRO A 243 -4.60 8.27 17.33
C PRO A 243 -4.37 9.69 17.85
N SER A 244 -3.99 10.60 16.94
CA SER A 244 -3.67 11.99 17.29
C SER A 244 -4.42 13.00 16.42
N ASN A 245 -5.17 13.89 17.07
CA ASN A 245 -5.91 14.96 16.40
C ASN A 245 -4.93 16.03 15.88
N THR A 246 -4.41 15.79 14.68
CA THR A 246 -3.41 16.63 13.99
C THR A 246 -4.05 17.62 13.00
N GLY A 247 -5.37 17.57 12.83
CA GLY A 247 -6.10 18.30 11.79
C GLY A 247 -5.99 17.71 10.38
N ILE A 248 -5.34 16.55 10.22
CA ILE A 248 -5.53 15.66 9.07
C ILE A 248 -6.76 14.81 9.36
N THR A 249 -7.79 14.89 8.53
CA THR A 249 -9.07 14.19 8.79
C THR A 249 -9.29 12.96 7.93
N ASP A 250 -8.82 12.96 6.69
CA ASP A 250 -9.13 11.90 5.71
C ASP A 250 -7.84 11.48 4.96
N PHE A 251 -7.62 10.19 4.65
CA PHE A 251 -6.50 9.70 3.80
C PHE A 251 -7.05 8.93 2.58
N CYS A 252 -7.10 9.57 1.40
CA CYS A 252 -8.12 9.18 0.41
C CYS A 252 -7.60 8.72 -0.96
N ASN A 253 -6.29 8.82 -1.18
CA ASN A 253 -5.52 8.38 -2.35
C ASN A 253 -4.02 8.54 -2.03
N LEU A 254 -3.19 7.60 -2.51
CA LEU A 254 -1.74 7.65 -2.44
C LEU A 254 -1.14 7.39 -3.82
N THR A 255 -0.39 8.36 -4.34
CA THR A 255 0.62 8.16 -5.38
C THR A 255 1.99 8.07 -4.71
N SER A 256 2.77 7.03 -5.02
CA SER A 256 4.12 6.83 -4.50
C SER A 256 5.10 6.46 -5.61
N ASN A 257 6.33 6.96 -5.51
CA ASN A 257 7.45 6.56 -6.35
C ASN A 257 8.68 6.33 -5.48
N SER A 258 9.11 5.07 -5.41
CA SER A 258 10.35 4.68 -4.75
C SER A 258 11.46 4.46 -5.76
N THR A 259 12.68 4.78 -5.37
CA THR A 259 13.92 4.39 -6.04
C THR A 259 14.87 3.88 -4.98
N ILE A 260 15.19 2.59 -5.01
CA ILE A 260 16.14 1.93 -4.12
C ILE A 260 17.37 1.55 -4.94
N LEU A 261 18.55 1.99 -4.54
CA LEU A 261 19.80 1.85 -5.31
C LEU A 261 20.33 0.41 -5.30
N GLY A 262 20.95 0.00 -6.40
CA GLY A 262 21.58 -1.33 -6.50
C GLY A 262 22.93 -1.40 -5.79
N ILE A 263 23.61 -0.26 -5.75
CA ILE A 263 24.87 -0.01 -5.04
C ILE A 263 24.67 1.25 -4.20
N THR A 264 25.07 1.21 -2.93
CA THR A 264 24.92 2.36 -2.02
C THR A 264 25.73 3.56 -2.48
N HIS A 265 25.21 4.74 -2.18
CA HIS A 265 25.94 6.00 -2.32
C HIS A 265 26.49 6.47 -0.97
N ASP A 266 27.47 7.38 -1.07
CA ASP A 266 28.01 8.16 0.05
C ASP A 266 26.86 8.96 0.68
N ASN A 267 26.73 8.98 2.00
CA ASN A 267 25.80 9.89 2.64
C ASN A 267 26.53 11.21 2.92
N ALA A 268 26.17 12.28 2.20
CA ALA A 268 26.80 13.58 2.35
C ALA A 268 26.63 14.19 3.76
N CYS A 269 25.80 13.57 4.62
CA CYS A 269 25.56 13.96 5.99
C CYS A 269 26.47 13.26 7.02
N THR A 270 27.20 12.21 6.66
CA THR A 270 28.31 11.71 7.46
C THR A 270 29.58 12.54 7.14
N PRO A 271 30.50 12.77 8.09
CA PRO A 271 30.20 12.99 9.51
C PRO A 271 29.47 14.33 9.70
N ALA A 272 28.73 14.51 10.79
CA ALA A 272 27.96 15.73 11.04
C ALA A 272 28.77 17.06 10.97
N ALA A 273 30.06 17.02 11.30
CA ALA A 273 30.93 18.19 11.39
C ALA A 273 31.29 18.80 10.02
N GLY A 274 30.42 19.68 9.52
CA GLY A 274 30.57 20.38 8.24
C GLY A 274 29.67 19.85 7.12
N ALA A 275 28.69 19.01 7.47
CA ALA A 275 27.68 18.50 6.56
C ALA A 275 26.90 19.62 5.81
N PRO A 276 26.37 19.36 4.61
CA PRO A 276 25.50 20.29 3.88
C PRO A 276 24.27 20.73 4.68
N SER A 277 23.76 21.92 4.37
CA SER A 277 22.55 22.48 5.00
C SER A 277 21.23 21.77 4.65
N GLY A 278 21.28 20.65 3.93
CA GLY A 278 20.13 19.75 3.71
C GLY A 278 20.03 18.63 4.75
N CYS A 279 21.11 18.36 5.48
CA CYS A 279 21.20 17.26 6.46
C CYS A 279 20.49 17.54 7.78
N THR A 280 20.04 18.77 8.01
CA THR A 280 19.32 19.17 9.22
C THR A 280 18.22 20.16 8.86
N ALA A 281 17.02 19.88 9.35
CA ALA A 281 15.85 20.74 9.21
C ALA A 281 15.19 20.96 10.58
N THR A 282 14.32 21.94 10.69
CA THR A 282 13.60 22.24 11.95
C THR A 282 12.14 22.50 11.63
N GLY A 283 11.24 21.78 12.31
CA GLY A 283 9.79 21.83 12.11
C GLY A 283 9.07 21.04 13.20
N ALA A 284 7.77 21.25 13.38
CA ALA A 284 6.95 20.69 14.49
C ALA A 284 7.43 20.97 15.94
N GLY A 285 8.66 21.43 16.14
CA GLY A 285 9.32 21.64 17.44
C GLY A 285 10.76 21.11 17.48
N PHE A 286 11.09 20.15 16.61
CA PHE A 286 12.28 19.30 16.68
C PHE A 286 13.28 19.60 15.54
N SER A 287 14.49 19.04 15.63
CA SER A 287 15.68 19.27 14.81
C SER A 287 16.06 18.07 13.93
N VAL A 288 15.13 17.65 13.07
CA VAL A 288 15.23 16.51 12.15
C VAL A 288 16.58 16.40 11.42
N ARG A 289 17.19 15.22 11.51
CA ARG A 289 18.30 14.74 10.69
C ARG A 289 17.79 14.08 9.41
N LYS A 290 18.38 14.43 8.26
CA LYS A 290 18.12 13.77 6.96
C LYS A 290 19.39 13.16 6.38
N GLY A 291 19.23 12.12 5.56
CA GLY A 291 20.27 11.69 4.63
C GLY A 291 20.28 12.57 3.37
N VAL A 292 21.43 12.68 2.70
CA VAL A 292 21.57 13.39 1.41
C VAL A 292 22.51 12.61 0.51
N ASP A 293 22.13 12.42 -0.76
CA ASP A 293 22.93 11.71 -1.76
C ASP A 293 24.27 12.43 -2.03
N GLY A 294 25.38 11.85 -1.58
CA GLY A 294 26.75 12.24 -1.91
C GLY A 294 27.29 11.59 -3.19
N GLY A 295 26.58 10.61 -3.73
CA GLY A 295 26.91 9.89 -4.96
C GLY A 295 28.06 8.88 -4.81
N CYS A 296 28.65 8.53 -5.96
CA CYS A 296 29.82 7.68 -6.06
C CYS A 296 30.81 8.22 -7.12
N PRO A 297 32.14 8.19 -6.88
CA PRO A 297 32.81 7.76 -5.65
C PRO A 297 32.59 8.76 -4.50
N GLY A 298 32.42 8.23 -3.30
CA GLY A 298 32.15 9.02 -2.11
C GLY A 298 33.26 9.98 -1.70
N SER A 299 32.91 10.92 -0.82
CA SER A 299 33.66 12.12 -0.47
C SER A 299 33.83 12.35 1.03
N THR A 300 33.03 11.68 1.86
CA THR A 300 32.96 11.87 3.32
C THR A 300 33.94 10.97 4.09
N THR A 301 33.83 10.93 5.43
CA THR A 301 34.54 9.96 6.29
C THR A 301 33.73 9.69 7.57
N PRO A 302 33.15 8.49 7.79
CA PRO A 302 33.14 7.31 6.92
C PRO A 302 32.60 7.60 5.51
N ASN A 303 32.83 6.65 4.60
CA ASN A 303 32.44 6.74 3.18
C ASN A 303 31.67 5.46 2.88
N GLU A 304 30.39 5.62 2.57
CA GLU A 304 29.43 4.52 2.47
C GLU A 304 29.07 4.19 1.01
N CYS A 305 29.74 4.83 0.04
CA CYS A 305 29.61 4.51 -1.38
C CYS A 305 30.18 3.11 -1.70
N GLY A 306 29.47 2.37 -2.55
CA GLY A 306 30.02 1.20 -3.23
C GLY A 306 29.72 -0.16 -2.60
N PHE A 307 28.84 -0.23 -1.60
CA PHE A 307 28.37 -1.50 -1.05
C PHE A 307 27.21 -2.03 -1.91
N VAL A 308 27.22 -3.32 -2.21
CA VAL A 308 26.19 -3.94 -3.06
C VAL A 308 24.93 -4.17 -2.23
N ARG A 309 23.82 -3.52 -2.59
CA ARG A 309 22.50 -3.67 -1.95
C ARG A 309 21.63 -4.68 -2.69
N ALA A 310 21.70 -4.74 -4.03
CA ALA A 310 20.94 -5.68 -4.86
C ALA A 310 21.84 -6.38 -5.89
N THR A 311 21.56 -7.64 -6.22
CA THR A 311 22.25 -8.38 -7.29
C THR A 311 21.27 -9.23 -8.10
N ASN A 312 21.25 -9.00 -9.42
CA ASN A 312 20.48 -9.77 -10.40
C ASN A 312 20.89 -11.25 -10.42
N PRO A 313 20.01 -12.17 -10.87
CA PRO A 313 20.39 -13.56 -11.10
C PRO A 313 21.56 -13.68 -12.08
N ALA A 314 22.41 -14.69 -11.88
CA ALA A 314 23.60 -14.92 -12.70
C ALA A 314 23.31 -15.49 -14.12
N THR A 315 22.03 -15.71 -14.44
CA THR A 315 21.52 -16.15 -15.75
C THR A 315 20.40 -15.23 -16.18
N SER A 316 20.24 -15.04 -17.50
CA SER A 316 19.09 -14.30 -18.03
C SER A 316 17.78 -15.02 -17.67
N ARG A 317 16.78 -14.25 -17.23
CA ARG A 317 15.42 -14.69 -16.93
C ARG A 317 14.49 -13.50 -16.67
N THR A 318 13.18 -13.69 -16.79
CA THR A 318 12.18 -12.78 -16.24
C THR A 318 12.21 -12.83 -14.71
N LEU A 319 12.14 -11.67 -14.05
CA LEU A 319 11.83 -11.53 -12.62
C LEU A 319 10.41 -10.98 -12.47
N LYS A 320 9.60 -11.55 -11.57
CA LYS A 320 8.26 -11.04 -11.26
C LYS A 320 8.24 -10.29 -9.94
N THR A 321 8.21 -8.96 -10.03
CA THR A 321 7.89 -8.09 -8.89
C THR A 321 6.38 -8.07 -8.67
N ARG A 322 5.93 -8.06 -7.40
CA ARG A 322 4.50 -8.14 -7.04
C ARG A 322 4.18 -7.10 -5.95
N VAL A 323 2.96 -6.58 -5.93
CA VAL A 323 2.42 -5.88 -4.76
C VAL A 323 1.08 -6.52 -4.39
N TYR A 324 1.01 -7.10 -3.20
CA TYR A 324 -0.26 -7.48 -2.59
C TYR A 324 -0.82 -6.25 -1.86
N ALA A 325 -2.05 -5.87 -2.16
CA ALA A 325 -2.71 -4.73 -1.54
C ALA A 325 -4.11 -5.09 -1.08
N VAL A 326 -4.56 -4.45 0.00
CA VAL A 326 -5.91 -4.55 0.54
C VAL A 326 -6.53 -3.16 0.69
N SER A 327 -7.84 -3.04 0.44
CA SER A 327 -8.56 -1.82 0.80
C SER A 327 -8.87 -1.80 2.30
N GLU A 328 -9.38 -0.65 2.76
CA GLU A 328 -10.18 -0.58 3.99
C GLU A 328 -11.54 -1.29 3.80
N ARG A 329 -12.33 -1.39 4.87
CA ARG A 329 -13.65 -2.01 4.86
C ARG A 329 -14.75 -0.98 4.57
N ASP A 330 -15.86 -1.44 3.99
CA ASP A 330 -17.13 -0.72 3.75
C ASP A 330 -18.24 -1.54 4.45
N TYR A 331 -18.88 -1.01 5.49
CA TYR A 331 -19.83 -1.75 6.34
C TYR A 331 -21.23 -1.89 5.72
N ASP A 332 -21.82 -0.81 5.20
CA ASP A 332 -23.19 -0.82 4.70
C ASP A 332 -23.33 -0.95 3.17
N ASN A 333 -22.20 -0.98 2.45
CA ASN A 333 -22.06 -1.20 1.01
C ASN A 333 -22.64 -0.06 0.16
N ASP A 334 -22.63 1.18 0.67
CA ASP A 334 -22.99 2.36 -0.11
C ASP A 334 -21.93 2.74 -1.16
N GLY A 335 -20.68 2.34 -0.93
CA GLY A 335 -19.55 2.69 -1.77
C GLY A 335 -18.52 3.64 -1.14
N ILE A 336 -18.48 3.78 0.18
CA ILE A 336 -17.46 4.51 0.92
C ILE A 336 -16.81 3.56 1.95
N ALA A 337 -15.49 3.66 2.13
CA ALA A 337 -14.81 2.90 3.18
C ALA A 337 -15.05 3.54 4.56
N ASN A 338 -15.22 2.75 5.62
CA ASN A 338 -15.56 3.17 6.98
C ASN A 338 -14.73 4.37 7.48
N SER A 339 -13.40 4.39 7.23
CA SER A 339 -12.52 5.51 7.66
C SER A 339 -12.82 6.86 6.97
N LEU A 340 -13.61 6.82 5.90
CA LEU A 340 -14.11 7.95 5.13
C LEU A 340 -15.64 8.07 5.21
N ASP A 341 -16.36 7.11 5.81
CA ASP A 341 -17.81 7.13 5.99
C ASP A 341 -18.22 7.35 7.45
N VAL A 342 -18.37 8.63 7.75
CA VAL A 342 -18.92 9.13 9.02
C VAL A 342 -20.37 8.69 9.28
N CYS A 343 -21.07 8.16 8.26
CA CYS A 343 -22.40 7.57 8.36
C CYS A 343 -22.41 6.04 8.18
N PHE A 344 -21.29 5.33 8.40
CA PHE A 344 -21.00 3.89 8.15
C PHE A 344 -22.14 2.86 8.16
N ALA A 345 -23.24 3.09 8.88
CA ALA A 345 -24.40 2.21 9.01
C ALA A 345 -25.68 2.70 8.31
N GLN A 346 -25.66 3.82 7.57
CA GLN A 346 -26.79 4.41 6.84
C GLN A 346 -26.39 4.81 5.40
N PRO A 347 -26.67 3.98 4.37
CA PRO A 347 -26.12 4.16 3.03
C PRO A 347 -26.40 5.53 2.39
N ASN A 348 -25.35 6.26 2.03
CA ASN A 348 -25.38 7.70 1.76
C ASN A 348 -24.79 8.18 0.41
N SER A 349 -24.25 7.28 -0.41
CA SER A 349 -23.55 7.32 -1.73
C SER A 349 -23.82 8.42 -2.79
N GLY A 350 -24.70 9.36 -2.51
CA GLY A 350 -24.76 10.69 -3.11
C GLY A 350 -24.00 11.79 -2.34
N TRP A 351 -23.29 11.46 -1.25
CA TRP A 351 -22.25 12.28 -0.62
C TRP A 351 -20.88 11.78 -1.09
N ASP A 352 -19.99 12.71 -1.45
CA ASP A 352 -18.60 12.42 -1.83
C ASP A 352 -17.64 12.89 -0.71
N PRO A 353 -17.03 11.99 0.08
CA PRO A 353 -16.06 12.36 1.11
C PRO A 353 -14.84 13.09 0.54
N ARG A 354 -14.54 12.87 -0.75
CA ARG A 354 -13.36 13.44 -1.41
C ARG A 354 -13.58 14.85 -1.93
N ALA A 355 -14.83 15.35 -1.91
CA ALA A 355 -15.16 16.73 -2.13
C ALA A 355 -15.37 17.49 -0.80
N SER A 356 -15.20 18.81 -0.83
CA SER A 356 -15.45 19.65 0.34
C SER A 356 -16.92 19.63 0.77
N ASN A 357 -17.22 19.86 2.05
CA ASN A 357 -18.58 19.71 2.63
C ASN A 357 -19.64 20.55 1.88
N PHE A 358 -19.27 21.71 1.35
CA PHE A 358 -20.13 22.56 0.51
C PHE A 358 -20.41 21.99 -0.91
N SER A 359 -19.89 20.83 -1.27
CA SER A 359 -19.87 20.28 -2.63
C SER A 359 -19.87 18.75 -2.72
N SER A 360 -19.72 18.03 -1.60
CA SER A 360 -19.93 16.57 -1.50
C SER A 360 -21.31 16.14 -1.95
N GLY A 361 -22.34 16.96 -1.70
CA GLY A 361 -23.74 16.52 -1.82
C GLY A 361 -24.11 15.66 -0.61
N GLY A 362 -25.40 15.40 -0.37
CA GLY A 362 -25.84 14.61 0.79
C GLY A 362 -25.68 15.28 2.17
N ASP A 363 -24.77 16.23 2.34
CA ASP A 363 -24.63 17.18 3.45
C ASP A 363 -25.33 18.50 3.09
N SER A 364 -26.13 19.08 4.00
CA SER A 364 -26.99 20.25 3.71
C SER A 364 -26.56 21.57 4.37
N ASP A 365 -25.72 21.53 5.40
CA ASP A 365 -25.26 22.73 6.11
C ASP A 365 -23.73 22.84 6.23
N ALA A 366 -23.03 21.82 5.72
CA ALA A 366 -21.61 21.73 5.43
C ALA A 366 -20.69 21.51 6.65
N ASP A 367 -21.16 20.81 7.68
CA ASP A 367 -20.33 20.41 8.83
C ASP A 367 -19.59 19.07 8.66
N GLY A 368 -19.77 18.36 7.56
CA GLY A 368 -19.08 17.10 7.29
C GLY A 368 -19.84 15.84 7.70
N LEU A 369 -20.97 15.94 8.39
CA LEU A 369 -21.88 14.82 8.67
C LEU A 369 -23.04 14.79 7.64
N PRO A 370 -23.19 13.74 6.81
CA PRO A 370 -24.28 13.64 5.84
C PRO A 370 -25.67 13.59 6.47
N ASN A 371 -26.67 14.12 5.76
CA ASN A 371 -28.12 14.05 6.09
C ASN A 371 -28.65 12.64 6.42
N ALA A 372 -27.89 11.58 6.11
CA ALA A 372 -28.25 10.20 6.35
C ALA A 372 -28.17 9.82 7.84
N CYS A 373 -27.19 10.37 8.56
CA CYS A 373 -26.98 10.15 10.00
C CYS A 373 -26.96 11.44 10.84
N ASP A 374 -26.84 12.62 10.22
CA ASP A 374 -26.96 13.93 10.88
C ASP A 374 -28.25 14.04 11.73
N PRO A 375 -28.16 14.24 13.07
CA PRO A 375 -29.30 14.46 13.95
C PRO A 375 -29.75 15.94 14.00
N SER A 376 -28.98 16.84 13.39
CA SER A 376 -29.12 18.29 13.40
C SER A 376 -29.85 18.81 12.15
N ALA A 377 -29.67 20.12 11.91
CA ALA A 377 -29.83 20.85 10.65
C ALA A 377 -29.22 22.27 10.84
N PHE A 378 -28.19 22.35 11.70
CA PHE A 378 -27.39 23.52 12.02
C PHE A 378 -25.93 23.06 12.20
N PRO A 379 -24.94 23.70 11.54
CA PRO A 379 -23.59 23.13 11.44
C PRO A 379 -22.92 22.90 12.79
N ASN A 380 -22.52 21.66 13.06
CA ASN A 380 -21.76 21.26 14.24
C ASN A 380 -20.65 20.24 13.86
N ALA A 381 -19.42 20.73 13.68
CA ALA A 381 -18.27 19.96 13.21
C ALA A 381 -17.64 18.99 14.25
N ASP A 382 -18.38 18.71 15.32
CA ASP A 382 -18.06 17.90 16.51
C ASP A 382 -19.44 17.63 17.16
N GLU A 383 -20.21 16.68 16.59
CA GLU A 383 -21.63 16.54 16.93
C GLU A 383 -21.88 16.01 18.35
N ASP A 384 -21.01 15.14 18.86
CA ASP A 384 -21.18 14.57 20.20
C ASP A 384 -20.42 15.30 21.33
N GLY A 385 -19.40 16.09 20.98
CA GLY A 385 -18.68 16.98 21.90
C GLY A 385 -17.49 16.37 22.62
N ASP A 386 -16.90 15.28 22.11
CA ASP A 386 -15.75 14.62 22.73
C ASP A 386 -14.39 15.32 22.46
N GLY A 387 -14.29 16.09 21.38
CA GLY A 387 -13.10 16.84 20.94
C GLY A 387 -12.41 16.34 19.67
N TRP A 388 -12.94 15.30 19.00
CA TRP A 388 -12.62 14.98 17.61
C TRP A 388 -13.52 15.80 16.66
N GLN A 389 -13.44 15.56 15.35
CA GLN A 389 -14.28 16.26 14.37
C GLN A 389 -14.96 15.24 13.48
N ASN A 390 -16.18 15.51 13.01
CA ASN A 390 -17.04 14.52 12.35
C ASN A 390 -16.30 13.60 11.35
N ARG A 391 -15.39 14.12 10.51
CA ARG A 391 -14.60 13.36 9.51
C ARG A 391 -13.37 12.58 10.00
N ILE A 392 -12.84 12.88 11.19
CA ILE A 392 -11.69 12.16 11.79
C ILE A 392 -12.14 11.24 12.94
N ASP A 393 -13.40 11.36 13.34
CA ASP A 393 -14.01 10.63 14.43
C ASP A 393 -14.51 9.27 13.92
N ASN A 394 -14.03 8.17 14.52
CA ASN A 394 -14.49 6.81 14.19
C ASN A 394 -15.84 6.45 14.85
N CYS A 395 -16.44 7.35 15.63
CA CYS A 395 -17.79 7.27 16.18
C CYS A 395 -18.53 8.63 16.24
N PRO A 396 -18.81 9.33 15.10
CA PRO A 396 -19.27 10.75 15.03
C PRO A 396 -20.55 11.18 15.76
N THR A 397 -21.17 10.30 16.55
CA THR A 397 -22.41 10.53 17.31
C THR A 397 -22.39 9.83 18.68
N THR A 398 -21.27 9.26 19.14
CA THR A 398 -21.15 8.45 20.37
C THR A 398 -19.79 8.65 21.09
N PRO A 399 -19.71 9.54 22.10
CA PRO A 399 -18.45 10.13 22.59
C PRO A 399 -17.38 9.12 23.02
N ASN A 400 -16.21 9.15 22.38
CA ASN A 400 -15.13 8.17 22.56
C ASN A 400 -13.72 8.78 22.42
N ALA A 401 -13.39 9.80 23.20
CA ALA A 401 -12.18 10.63 22.99
C ALA A 401 -10.79 9.92 22.98
N GLY A 402 -10.72 8.62 23.26
CA GLY A 402 -9.52 7.79 23.03
C GLY A 402 -9.42 7.20 21.61
N GLN A 403 -10.53 7.20 20.85
CA GLN A 403 -10.71 6.72 19.48
C GLN A 403 -10.24 5.26 19.30
N GLU A 404 -10.52 4.42 20.29
CA GLU A 404 -10.19 3.00 20.25
C GLU A 404 -10.95 2.25 19.12
N ASP A 405 -10.19 1.51 18.31
CA ASP A 405 -10.60 0.59 17.23
C ASP A 405 -9.59 -0.57 17.28
N ASP A 406 -9.95 -1.67 17.96
CA ASP A 406 -9.00 -2.74 18.35
C ASP A 406 -9.63 -4.15 18.20
N ASP A 407 -10.46 -4.35 17.16
CA ASP A 407 -11.32 -5.55 16.94
C ASP A 407 -10.64 -6.89 17.27
N VAL A 408 -9.46 -7.09 16.67
CA VAL A 408 -8.81 -8.40 16.59
C VAL A 408 -7.43 -8.32 17.23
N PRO A 409 -7.29 -8.72 18.51
CA PRO A 409 -6.07 -8.59 19.30
C PRO A 409 -4.82 -9.08 18.56
N ARG A 410 -3.73 -8.31 18.67
CA ARG A 410 -2.42 -8.62 18.07
C ARG A 410 -2.02 -10.07 18.33
N GLY A 411 -1.52 -10.73 17.29
CA GLY A 411 -1.20 -12.17 17.30
C GLY A 411 -2.35 -13.14 17.02
N THR A 412 -3.62 -12.70 17.06
CA THR A 412 -4.76 -13.55 16.71
C THR A 412 -5.12 -13.47 15.21
N ALA A 413 -5.91 -14.42 14.72
CA ALA A 413 -6.35 -14.46 13.33
C ALA A 413 -7.73 -13.77 13.17
N VAL A 414 -7.80 -12.74 12.32
CA VAL A 414 -9.06 -12.18 11.83
C VAL A 414 -9.82 -13.31 11.12
N ASN A 415 -11.12 -13.48 11.38
CA ASN A 415 -11.87 -14.64 10.87
C ASN A 415 -11.97 -14.69 9.33
N ASP A 416 -11.91 -13.52 8.68
CA ASP A 416 -11.94 -13.40 7.22
C ASP A 416 -10.53 -13.36 6.59
N GLY A 417 -9.59 -12.66 7.20
CA GLY A 417 -8.23 -12.46 6.69
C GLY A 417 -7.91 -11.03 6.23
N GLY A 418 -8.78 -10.06 6.52
CA GLY A 418 -8.56 -8.65 6.21
C GLY A 418 -7.76 -7.90 7.28
N SER A 419 -8.01 -6.60 7.37
CA SER A 419 -7.49 -5.74 8.43
C SER A 419 -7.93 -6.21 9.82
N ARG A 420 -7.12 -5.85 10.84
CA ARG A 420 -7.33 -6.14 12.27
C ARG A 420 -8.24 -5.15 13.00
N THR A 421 -8.53 -4.06 12.31
CA THR A 421 -9.33 -2.89 12.67
C THR A 421 -10.28 -2.68 11.50
N ASP A 422 -11.42 -2.03 11.70
CA ASP A 422 -12.35 -1.76 10.60
C ASP A 422 -12.70 -0.29 10.37
N GLY A 423 -12.25 0.62 11.23
CA GLY A 423 -12.52 2.05 11.10
C GLY A 423 -13.80 2.53 11.80
N ILE A 424 -14.55 1.63 12.46
CA ILE A 424 -15.67 1.96 13.35
C ILE A 424 -15.19 1.76 14.80
N GLY A 425 -15.31 2.79 15.64
CA GLY A 425 -14.76 2.72 17.00
C GLY A 425 -15.53 1.80 17.96
N ASP A 426 -14.82 1.27 18.96
CA ASP A 426 -15.31 0.38 20.04
C ASP A 426 -16.64 0.85 20.70
N ALA A 427 -16.85 2.17 20.74
CA ALA A 427 -17.99 2.80 21.39
C ALA A 427 -19.29 2.74 20.56
N CYS A 428 -19.18 2.74 19.23
CA CYS A 428 -20.31 2.77 18.30
C CYS A 428 -20.47 1.50 17.47
N ASP A 429 -19.47 0.61 17.41
CA ASP A 429 -19.56 -0.75 16.87
C ASP A 429 -20.42 -1.68 17.75
N VAL A 430 -21.69 -1.32 17.94
CA VAL A 430 -22.61 -2.03 18.84
C VAL A 430 -23.87 -2.51 18.10
N PRO A 431 -24.49 -3.65 18.50
CA PRO A 431 -25.70 -4.19 17.86
C PRO A 431 -26.95 -3.30 17.88
N ALA A 432 -26.86 -2.10 18.48
CA ALA A 432 -27.91 -1.07 18.48
C ALA A 432 -27.75 -0.06 17.33
N ASN A 433 -26.53 0.09 16.80
CA ASN A 433 -26.17 1.04 15.74
C ASN A 433 -26.07 0.37 14.36
N SER A 434 -26.27 -0.95 14.29
CA SER A 434 -26.17 -1.74 13.05
C SER A 434 -27.18 -1.27 11.99
N CYS A 435 -26.80 -1.41 10.71
CA CYS A 435 -27.60 -0.94 9.58
C CYS A 435 -29.01 -1.57 9.57
N VAL A 436 -29.99 -0.84 9.01
CA VAL A 436 -31.41 -1.25 9.04
C VAL A 436 -31.92 -1.57 7.63
N ASP A 437 -31.53 -2.77 7.18
CA ASP A 437 -31.90 -3.48 5.93
C ASP A 437 -33.26 -3.05 5.31
N PRO A 438 -33.28 -2.66 4.02
CA PRO A 438 -33.34 -3.69 2.99
C PRO A 438 -32.38 -3.50 1.80
N PHE A 439 -31.26 -4.23 1.89
CA PHE A 439 -30.32 -4.66 0.86
C PHE A 439 -29.24 -3.64 0.41
N PRO A 440 -27.94 -3.96 0.56
CA PRO A 440 -27.40 -5.21 1.13
C PRO A 440 -27.60 -5.35 2.65
N ALA A 441 -27.41 -6.58 3.16
CA ALA A 441 -27.80 -6.93 4.53
C ALA A 441 -26.56 -6.99 5.44
N CYS A 442 -26.15 -5.81 5.91
CA CYS A 442 -25.01 -5.64 6.82
C CYS A 442 -25.18 -6.47 8.10
N GLY A 443 -24.05 -6.88 8.68
CA GLY A 443 -24.04 -7.71 9.89
C GLY A 443 -24.44 -6.95 11.15
N PRO A 444 -24.76 -7.64 12.27
CA PRO A 444 -24.79 -6.98 13.56
C PRO A 444 -23.35 -6.55 13.94
N LEU A 445 -23.17 -5.24 14.11
CA LEU A 445 -21.97 -4.61 14.67
C LEU A 445 -21.59 -5.23 16.02
N THR A 446 -20.30 -5.46 16.26
CA THR A 446 -19.72 -6.01 17.50
C THR A 446 -18.23 -5.64 17.63
N PRO A 447 -17.72 -5.08 18.77
CA PRO A 447 -16.34 -4.53 18.93
C PRO A 447 -15.19 -5.57 18.94
N THR A 448 -15.38 -6.69 18.27
CA THR A 448 -14.36 -7.69 17.94
C THR A 448 -14.67 -8.25 16.56
N GLY A 449 -15.02 -7.35 15.65
CA GLY A 449 -15.71 -7.65 14.41
C GLY A 449 -14.74 -7.83 13.27
N ALA A 450 -15.13 -7.21 12.15
CA ALA A 450 -14.44 -7.12 10.87
C ALA A 450 -15.37 -6.31 9.94
N ASN A 451 -16.08 -5.32 10.49
CA ASN A 451 -17.41 -4.92 10.09
C ASN A 451 -17.39 -4.29 8.70
N GLY A 452 -17.89 -5.06 7.73
CA GLY A 452 -17.95 -4.68 6.33
C GLY A 452 -17.14 -5.56 5.40
N HIS A 453 -16.90 -5.03 4.21
CA HIS A 453 -16.26 -5.71 3.09
C HIS A 453 -15.04 -4.91 2.67
N TYR A 454 -13.89 -5.59 2.63
CA TYR A 454 -12.66 -5.07 2.07
C TYR A 454 -12.39 -5.76 0.73
N HIS A 455 -11.45 -5.24 -0.04
CA HIS A 455 -10.95 -5.82 -1.28
C HIS A 455 -9.48 -6.22 -1.14
N ALA A 456 -9.04 -7.21 -1.92
CA ALA A 456 -7.69 -7.78 -1.83
C ALA A 456 -7.21 -8.29 -3.19
N THR A 457 -6.06 -7.83 -3.66
CA THR A 457 -5.56 -8.17 -5.00
C THR A 457 -4.02 -8.14 -5.08
N VAL A 458 -3.48 -8.63 -6.20
CA VAL A 458 -2.06 -8.62 -6.52
C VAL A 458 -1.83 -8.07 -7.92
N ILE A 459 -1.12 -6.95 -8.00
CA ILE A 459 -0.56 -6.43 -9.25
C ILE A 459 0.88 -6.92 -9.42
N VAL A 460 1.32 -7.11 -10.68
CA VAL A 460 2.69 -7.57 -10.97
C VAL A 460 3.41 -6.68 -11.97
N SER A 461 4.73 -6.82 -12.01
CA SER A 461 5.60 -6.22 -13.02
C SER A 461 6.70 -7.20 -13.37
N ASN A 462 6.67 -7.69 -14.61
CA ASN A 462 7.66 -8.60 -15.18
C ASN A 462 8.86 -7.80 -15.71
N VAL A 463 10.08 -8.23 -15.39
CA VAL A 463 11.32 -7.53 -15.76
C VAL A 463 12.34 -8.52 -16.31
N CYS A 464 12.68 -8.42 -17.60
CA CYS A 464 13.72 -9.25 -18.20
C CYS A 464 15.11 -8.84 -17.70
N ILE A 465 15.78 -9.76 -17.01
CA ILE A 465 17.21 -9.70 -16.75
C ILE A 465 17.92 -10.43 -17.88
N GLY A 466 18.83 -9.75 -18.56
CA GLY A 466 19.52 -10.28 -19.73
C GLY A 466 20.50 -9.29 -20.35
N LEU A 467 21.18 -9.73 -21.40
CA LEU A 467 21.95 -8.82 -22.27
C LEU A 467 21.02 -8.29 -23.37
N ALA A 468 21.39 -7.21 -24.05
CA ALA A 468 20.59 -6.64 -25.14
C ALA A 468 20.19 -7.70 -26.19
N GLY A 469 18.88 -7.87 -26.42
CA GLY A 469 18.31 -8.95 -27.24
C GLY A 469 18.03 -10.27 -26.49
N SER A 470 17.93 -10.24 -25.16
CA SER A 470 17.33 -11.33 -24.35
C SER A 470 15.82 -11.16 -24.15
N ASP A 471 15.31 -10.02 -24.59
CA ASP A 471 13.95 -9.50 -24.69
C ASP A 471 13.98 -8.82 -26.08
N SER A 472 13.06 -9.19 -26.98
CA SER A 472 13.13 -8.90 -28.42
C SER A 472 12.23 -7.73 -28.84
N ASP A 473 11.14 -7.59 -28.11
CA ASP A 473 9.91 -6.84 -28.35
C ASP A 473 9.74 -5.69 -27.34
N ALA A 474 10.45 -5.74 -26.20
CA ALA A 474 10.44 -4.78 -25.10
C ALA A 474 9.18 -4.82 -24.23
N ASP A 475 8.53 -5.98 -24.14
CA ASP A 475 7.43 -6.28 -23.23
C ASP A 475 7.92 -6.53 -21.78
N GLY A 476 9.21 -6.78 -21.56
CA GLY A 476 9.79 -7.06 -20.25
C GLY A 476 9.72 -8.53 -19.80
N VAL A 477 9.27 -9.46 -20.63
CA VAL A 477 9.53 -10.89 -20.50
C VAL A 477 10.82 -11.22 -21.24
N CYS A 478 11.59 -12.21 -20.77
CA CYS A 478 12.75 -12.68 -21.53
C CYS A 478 12.38 -13.79 -22.52
N ASN A 479 13.01 -13.76 -23.69
CA ASN A 479 13.04 -14.77 -24.76
C ASN A 479 13.37 -16.23 -24.31
N VAL A 480 13.70 -16.45 -23.04
CA VAL A 480 14.00 -17.76 -22.43
C VAL A 480 12.88 -18.29 -21.52
N ASP A 481 12.03 -17.41 -20.99
CA ASP A 481 10.85 -17.73 -20.17
C ASP A 481 9.53 -17.51 -20.94
N GLU A 482 9.62 -16.83 -22.10
CA GLU A 482 8.58 -16.70 -23.14
C GLU A 482 7.63 -17.91 -23.26
N PRO A 483 6.30 -17.72 -23.23
CA PRO A 483 5.37 -18.81 -23.42
C PRO A 483 5.52 -19.41 -24.84
N PRO A 484 5.57 -20.75 -25.00
CA PRO A 484 5.66 -21.34 -26.33
C PRO A 484 4.48 -20.93 -27.22
N ALA A 485 4.71 -20.62 -28.49
CA ALA A 485 3.73 -20.15 -29.49
C ALA A 485 2.51 -21.06 -29.81
N ASN A 486 2.23 -22.04 -28.97
CA ASN A 486 0.96 -22.75 -28.89
C ASN A 486 0.17 -22.43 -27.59
N LYS A 487 0.65 -21.46 -26.81
CA LYS A 487 0.00 -20.87 -25.63
C LYS A 487 -0.38 -19.40 -25.90
N CYS A 488 0.48 -18.62 -26.55
CA CYS A 488 0.13 -17.30 -27.06
C CYS A 488 -0.75 -17.35 -28.32
N ALA A 489 -1.45 -16.25 -28.59
CA ALA A 489 -2.39 -16.08 -29.68
C ALA A 489 -1.75 -15.48 -30.95
N GLY A 490 -0.79 -14.55 -30.83
CA GLY A 490 -0.08 -13.94 -31.96
C GLY A 490 1.17 -14.71 -32.39
N GLY A 491 2.01 -15.18 -31.46
CA GLY A 491 3.24 -15.92 -31.85
C GLY A 491 4.20 -16.34 -30.73
N LEU A 492 5.50 -16.19 -31.04
CA LEU A 492 6.54 -15.85 -30.07
C LEU A 492 6.79 -14.35 -30.28
N GLU A 493 7.22 -13.61 -29.25
CA GLU A 493 7.48 -12.16 -29.35
C GLU A 493 6.17 -11.40 -29.70
N ASP A 494 5.26 -11.25 -28.72
CA ASP A 494 3.86 -10.80 -28.85
C ASP A 494 3.38 -10.08 -27.57
N ASP A 495 3.40 -8.73 -27.54
CA ASP A 495 3.25 -7.83 -26.37
C ASP A 495 2.01 -8.04 -25.43
N ASP A 496 1.08 -8.92 -25.80
CA ASP A 496 -0.18 -9.30 -25.13
C ASP A 496 -0.49 -10.75 -25.54
N CYS A 497 0.29 -11.70 -25.00
CA CYS A 497 0.38 -13.09 -25.45
C CYS A 497 -0.98 -13.79 -25.49
N ASP A 498 -1.90 -13.52 -24.57
CA ASP A 498 -3.23 -14.15 -24.56
C ASP A 498 -4.39 -13.34 -25.15
N ASN A 499 -4.16 -12.04 -25.44
CA ASN A 499 -5.10 -11.08 -26.00
C ASN A 499 -6.28 -10.71 -25.07
N ASP A 500 -6.08 -10.65 -23.75
CA ASP A 500 -7.07 -10.08 -22.81
C ASP A 500 -7.08 -8.53 -22.78
N GLY A 501 -5.99 -7.89 -23.20
CA GLY A 501 -5.83 -6.44 -23.24
C GLY A 501 -4.91 -5.85 -22.17
N VAL A 502 -4.35 -6.68 -21.28
CA VAL A 502 -3.21 -6.32 -20.41
C VAL A 502 -1.95 -6.97 -20.97
N GLY A 503 -1.02 -6.15 -21.46
CA GLY A 503 0.25 -6.68 -21.99
C GLY A 503 1.14 -7.33 -20.93
N ASP A 504 1.87 -8.35 -21.37
CA ASP A 504 2.70 -9.30 -20.59
C ASP A 504 3.61 -8.61 -19.56
N ARG A 505 4.01 -7.36 -19.84
CA ARG A 505 4.75 -6.49 -18.92
C ARG A 505 4.14 -6.38 -17.52
N LEU A 506 2.82 -6.34 -17.43
CA LEU A 506 2.03 -6.13 -16.21
C LEU A 506 1.09 -7.29 -15.90
N ASP A 507 0.94 -8.25 -16.82
CA ASP A 507 0.01 -9.35 -16.66
C ASP A 507 0.43 -10.32 -15.54
N ASN A 508 -0.51 -10.60 -14.63
CA ASN A 508 -0.31 -11.56 -13.56
C ASN A 508 -0.33 -13.03 -14.04
N CYS A 509 -0.87 -13.32 -15.23
CA CYS A 509 -0.75 -14.65 -15.84
C CYS A 509 -0.60 -14.65 -17.38
N ILE A 510 0.49 -14.08 -17.88
CA ILE A 510 1.01 -13.96 -19.27
C ILE A 510 0.27 -14.71 -20.41
N ALA A 511 -0.08 -16.00 -20.26
CA ALA A 511 -0.77 -16.77 -21.31
C ALA A 511 -2.26 -17.06 -21.02
N GLY A 512 -2.83 -16.44 -19.98
CA GLY A 512 -3.90 -16.84 -19.05
C GLY A 512 -5.34 -16.51 -19.43
N VAL A 513 -5.60 -15.33 -19.97
CA VAL A 513 -6.90 -14.64 -20.11
C VAL A 513 -7.52 -14.38 -18.73
N ASN A 514 -7.17 -13.23 -18.16
CA ASN A 514 -7.57 -12.77 -16.85
C ASN A 514 -7.77 -11.24 -16.82
N PRO A 515 -8.63 -10.70 -17.71
CA PRO A 515 -8.74 -9.26 -17.90
C PRO A 515 -9.34 -8.60 -16.66
N PRO A 516 -8.93 -7.37 -16.32
CA PRO A 516 -9.46 -6.66 -15.17
C PRO A 516 -10.95 -6.37 -15.35
N ALA A 517 -11.74 -6.66 -14.32
CA ALA A 517 -13.11 -6.16 -14.25
C ALA A 517 -13.10 -4.61 -14.12
N ALA A 518 -14.16 -3.94 -14.58
CA ALA A 518 -14.20 -2.48 -14.55
C ALA A 518 -14.20 -1.96 -13.10
N GLY A 519 -13.11 -1.29 -12.70
CA GLY A 519 -12.90 -0.85 -11.32
C GLY A 519 -12.00 -1.77 -10.49
N PHE A 520 -11.42 -2.81 -11.07
CA PHE A 520 -10.58 -3.79 -10.36
C PHE A 520 -9.23 -3.99 -11.06
N ALA A 521 -8.22 -4.40 -10.29
CA ALA A 521 -7.03 -5.03 -10.87
C ALA A 521 -7.37 -6.44 -11.42
N GLN A 522 -6.47 -7.02 -12.24
CA GLN A 522 -6.63 -8.39 -12.73
C GLN A 522 -6.77 -9.40 -11.59
N SER A 523 -7.67 -10.38 -11.71
CA SER A 523 -7.78 -11.46 -10.72
C SER A 523 -6.61 -12.45 -10.87
N GLN A 524 -6.00 -12.86 -9.77
CA GLN A 524 -4.79 -13.70 -9.75
C GLN A 524 -5.06 -15.13 -10.28
N ARG A 525 -4.05 -15.80 -10.86
CA ARG A 525 -4.16 -17.20 -11.34
C ARG A 525 -3.14 -18.15 -10.68
N ASP A 526 -1.86 -17.81 -10.67
CA ASP A 526 -0.87 -18.44 -9.78
C ASP A 526 -1.08 -17.90 -8.36
N LEU A 527 -1.72 -18.69 -7.49
CA LEU A 527 -2.07 -18.33 -6.11
C LEU A 527 -0.95 -18.70 -5.12
N ASN A 528 0.01 -19.53 -5.53
CA ASN A 528 1.04 -20.09 -4.66
C ASN A 528 2.42 -19.41 -4.82
N ALA A 529 2.62 -18.69 -5.93
CA ALA A 529 3.83 -18.04 -6.45
C ALA A 529 4.87 -18.93 -7.18
N ASP A 530 4.50 -20.11 -7.71
CA ASP A 530 5.44 -21.01 -8.44
C ASP A 530 5.58 -20.74 -9.95
N GLY A 531 4.76 -19.86 -10.51
CA GLY A 531 4.83 -19.43 -11.91
C GLY A 531 3.93 -20.20 -12.89
N PHE A 532 3.01 -21.04 -12.42
CA PHE A 532 1.99 -21.69 -13.24
C PHE A 532 0.63 -21.73 -12.54
N ALA A 533 -0.47 -21.59 -13.29
CA ALA A 533 -1.78 -21.98 -12.77
C ALA A 533 -1.92 -23.50 -12.83
N ASP A 534 -1.95 -24.16 -11.69
CA ASP A 534 -1.74 -25.61 -11.55
C ASP A 534 -2.81 -26.28 -10.65
N GLY A 535 -2.73 -27.60 -10.49
CA GLY A 535 -3.60 -28.36 -9.59
C GLY A 535 -3.47 -27.98 -8.11
N THR A 536 -2.36 -27.35 -7.71
CA THR A 536 -2.15 -26.81 -6.37
C THR A 536 -2.94 -25.54 -6.13
N ASP A 537 -2.98 -24.59 -7.08
CA ASP A 537 -3.82 -23.39 -7.00
C ASP A 537 -5.31 -23.77 -6.99
N ILE A 538 -5.70 -24.72 -7.84
CA ILE A 538 -7.05 -25.30 -7.82
C ILE A 538 -7.35 -25.95 -6.45
N THR A 539 -6.34 -26.49 -5.76
CA THR A 539 -6.50 -27.04 -4.40
C THR A 539 -6.62 -25.94 -3.34
N ILE A 540 -5.90 -24.82 -3.48
CA ILE A 540 -6.04 -23.63 -2.63
C ILE A 540 -7.46 -23.06 -2.80
N LEU A 541 -7.87 -22.79 -4.03
CA LEU A 541 -9.17 -22.23 -4.41
C LEU A 541 -10.34 -23.14 -3.99
N ALA A 542 -10.25 -24.45 -4.22
CA ALA A 542 -11.25 -25.41 -3.73
C ALA A 542 -11.26 -25.53 -2.20
N GLY A 543 -10.17 -25.17 -1.51
CA GLY A 543 -10.11 -25.03 -0.06
C GLY A 543 -10.83 -23.78 0.48
N SER A 544 -11.16 -22.82 -0.40
CA SER A 544 -12.00 -21.66 -0.12
C SER A 544 -13.43 -21.77 -0.69
N PHE A 545 -13.80 -22.87 -1.32
CA PHE A 545 -15.16 -23.10 -1.85
C PHE A 545 -16.25 -22.88 -0.79
N GLY A 546 -17.24 -22.04 -1.11
CA GLY A 546 -18.33 -21.66 -0.23
C GLY A 546 -17.98 -20.64 0.86
N LYS A 547 -16.75 -20.08 0.85
CA LYS A 547 -16.46 -18.80 1.51
C LYS A 547 -17.00 -17.66 0.64
N LEU A 548 -17.19 -16.49 1.24
CA LEU A 548 -17.71 -15.33 0.52
C LEU A 548 -16.61 -14.69 -0.33
N GLY A 549 -16.96 -14.39 -1.57
CA GLY A 549 -16.12 -13.69 -2.54
C GLY A 549 -16.54 -12.22 -2.74
N GLY A 550 -17.76 -11.88 -2.30
CA GLY A 550 -18.35 -10.55 -2.30
C GLY A 550 -19.88 -10.48 -2.09
N ASP A 551 -20.58 -11.54 -1.66
CA ASP A 551 -22.06 -11.54 -1.46
C ASP A 551 -22.45 -10.57 -0.34
N PRO A 552 -22.98 -9.36 -0.66
CA PRO A 552 -23.14 -8.31 0.35
C PRO A 552 -24.40 -8.54 1.19
N SER A 553 -25.15 -9.62 0.93
CA SER A 553 -26.25 -10.08 1.79
C SER A 553 -25.78 -10.98 2.94
N ARG A 554 -24.46 -11.12 3.15
CA ARG A 554 -23.88 -12.07 4.11
C ARG A 554 -22.67 -11.52 4.90
N PRO A 555 -22.80 -11.32 6.23
CA PRO A 555 -21.73 -10.76 7.06
C PRO A 555 -20.73 -11.84 7.52
N ALA A 556 -20.02 -12.48 6.59
CA ALA A 556 -19.10 -13.58 6.93
C ALA A 556 -17.82 -13.65 6.08
N GLY A 557 -17.21 -12.49 5.81
CA GLY A 557 -15.77 -12.40 5.52
C GLY A 557 -15.34 -12.62 4.07
N TYR A 558 -14.62 -11.65 3.53
CA TYR A 558 -14.15 -11.60 2.15
C TYR A 558 -12.72 -12.15 2.00
N GLN A 559 -12.40 -12.82 0.88
CA GLN A 559 -11.03 -12.97 0.36
C GLN A 559 -11.01 -12.99 -1.18
N GLY A 560 -11.16 -11.83 -1.81
CA GLY A 560 -11.33 -11.63 -3.26
C GLY A 560 -10.22 -12.17 -4.17
N ARG A 561 -9.01 -12.43 -3.65
CA ARG A 561 -8.00 -13.25 -4.34
C ARG A 561 -8.48 -14.67 -4.72
N PHE A 562 -9.60 -15.10 -4.15
CA PHE A 562 -10.28 -16.38 -4.40
C PHE A 562 -11.66 -16.21 -5.05
N ASP A 563 -12.02 -14.99 -5.48
CA ASP A 563 -13.17 -14.72 -6.33
C ASP A 563 -12.64 -14.17 -7.66
N LEU A 564 -12.63 -15.02 -8.69
CA LEU A 564 -11.89 -14.75 -9.93
C LEU A 564 -12.75 -14.04 -10.98
N ASN A 565 -14.07 -13.99 -10.77
CA ASN A 565 -15.06 -13.39 -11.65
C ASN A 565 -15.97 -12.34 -10.99
N ASN A 566 -15.67 -11.92 -9.75
CA ASN A 566 -16.40 -10.89 -9.02
C ASN A 566 -16.78 -9.69 -9.91
N THR A 567 -18.09 -9.43 -10.00
CA THR A 567 -18.66 -8.34 -10.79
C THR A 567 -19.11 -7.15 -9.94
N GLY A 568 -18.67 -7.10 -8.68
CA GLY A 568 -19.09 -6.15 -7.64
C GLY A 568 -20.51 -6.37 -7.11
N ASN A 569 -21.35 -7.19 -7.78
CA ASN A 569 -22.77 -7.29 -7.48
C ASN A 569 -23.40 -8.60 -7.99
N GLY A 570 -24.10 -9.35 -7.12
CA GLY A 570 -25.01 -10.43 -7.52
C GLY A 570 -24.69 -11.79 -6.89
N PRO A 571 -25.06 -12.91 -7.53
CA PRO A 571 -24.80 -14.27 -7.04
C PRO A 571 -23.40 -14.80 -7.40
N ASP A 572 -22.64 -14.05 -8.19
CA ASP A 572 -21.28 -14.35 -8.68
C ASP A 572 -20.29 -13.62 -7.75
N SER A 573 -20.30 -14.07 -6.49
CA SER A 573 -19.83 -13.32 -5.31
C SER A 573 -19.52 -14.24 -4.12
N VAL A 574 -19.28 -15.51 -4.43
CA VAL A 574 -18.94 -16.61 -3.54
C VAL A 574 -17.99 -17.50 -4.32
N ASN A 575 -16.89 -17.92 -3.71
CA ASN A 575 -15.99 -18.88 -4.37
C ASN A 575 -16.77 -20.17 -4.61
N ASP A 576 -17.03 -20.49 -5.88
CA ASP A 576 -17.93 -21.57 -6.27
C ASP A 576 -17.38 -22.43 -7.43
N GLY A 577 -18.25 -23.07 -8.22
CA GLY A 577 -17.82 -23.84 -9.37
C GLY A 577 -17.31 -23.00 -10.54
N THR A 578 -17.61 -21.71 -10.58
CA THR A 578 -17.22 -20.78 -11.66
C THR A 578 -15.74 -20.40 -11.56
N ASP A 579 -15.27 -19.95 -10.40
CA ASP A 579 -13.86 -19.66 -10.13
C ASP A 579 -12.97 -20.86 -10.44
N ILE A 580 -13.37 -22.04 -9.93
CA ILE A 580 -12.66 -23.30 -10.14
C ILE A 580 -12.67 -23.68 -11.62
N THR A 581 -13.71 -23.31 -12.38
CA THR A 581 -13.76 -23.53 -13.84
C THR A 581 -12.86 -22.55 -14.60
N LEU A 582 -12.74 -21.29 -14.16
CA LEU A 582 -11.83 -20.32 -14.76
C LEU A 582 -10.36 -20.71 -14.53
N LEU A 583 -9.99 -21.02 -13.29
CA LEU A 583 -8.64 -21.47 -12.95
C LEU A 583 -8.29 -22.83 -13.59
N ALA A 584 -9.26 -23.75 -13.70
CA ALA A 584 -9.08 -24.97 -14.50
C ALA A 584 -8.96 -24.69 -16.01
N GLY A 585 -9.52 -23.57 -16.49
CA GLY A 585 -9.35 -23.08 -17.85
C GLY A 585 -7.93 -22.57 -18.14
N THR A 586 -7.18 -22.16 -17.11
CA THR A 586 -5.78 -21.73 -17.22
C THR A 586 -4.75 -22.80 -16.88
N PHE A 587 -5.18 -24.04 -16.61
CA PHE A 587 -4.31 -25.13 -16.14
C PHE A 587 -3.08 -25.38 -17.03
N GLY A 588 -1.90 -25.30 -16.43
CA GLY A 588 -0.60 -25.53 -17.07
C GLY A 588 -0.13 -24.39 -17.97
N LYS A 589 -0.78 -23.22 -17.93
CA LYS A 589 -0.26 -21.98 -18.52
C LYS A 589 0.79 -21.37 -17.56
N PRO A 590 1.87 -20.74 -18.09
CA PRO A 590 2.70 -19.88 -17.25
C PRO A 590 1.83 -18.77 -16.68
N CYS A 591 2.03 -18.53 -15.38
CA CYS A 591 1.62 -17.31 -14.73
C CYS A 591 2.84 -16.71 -14.03
#